data_AF-A0A088RQ08-F1
#
_entry.id   AF-A0A088RQ08-F1
#
_cell.length_a   1.000
_cell.length_b   1.000
_cell.length_c   1.000
_cell.angle_alpha   90.00
_cell.angle_beta   90.00
_cell.angle_gamma   90.00
#
_symmetry.space_group_name_H-M   'P 1'
#
loop_
_entity.id
_entity.type
_entity.pdbx_description
1 polymer ?
#
loop_
_entity_poly.entity_id
_entity_poly.type
_entity_poly.pdbx_seq_one_letter_code
_entity_poly.pdbx_strand_id
1 'polypeptide(L)'
;MSCNAGLLISVKGKREGELEIAHFPTKLTCSFSVSLAEVRRDEALFVLYRLRVKESSILFSKTYGLLGHDKAGRAQPSTWDEIALYAQPAVMEMGKLSTIRVEYITISEAEAMGLIERGEVEKEFCRPFFTRGDTKHYEVRCSFHDASPETAVENGSQKYSGGECTGGSRVTSAATAVTVLAAVCVAIGVIAARRRGITWEGAARAVHSWTGV
;
A
#
# COMPACT_ATOMS: atom_id res chain seq x y z
N MET A 1 8.01 22.32 -12.52
CA MET A 1 7.52 21.97 -11.17
C MET A 1 8.72 21.53 -10.38
N SER A 2 9.03 22.25 -9.30
CA SER A 2 10.22 22.01 -8.48
C SER A 2 10.05 20.69 -7.73
N CYS A 3 10.97 19.76 -7.93
CA CYS A 3 11.23 18.70 -6.97
C CYS A 3 11.43 19.37 -5.60
N ASN A 4 10.69 18.93 -4.58
CA ASN A 4 10.83 19.42 -3.21
C ASN A 4 12.19 18.95 -2.68
N ALA A 5 13.22 19.77 -2.89
CA ALA A 5 14.53 19.58 -2.27
C ALA A 5 14.34 19.58 -0.74
N GLY A 6 14.40 18.40 -0.11
CA GLY A 6 14.29 18.25 1.35
C GLY A 6 13.32 17.18 1.86
N LEU A 7 12.53 16.52 0.99
CA LEU A 7 11.72 15.38 1.40
C LEU A 7 12.56 14.09 1.34
N LEU A 8 12.55 13.30 2.42
CA LEU A 8 13.25 12.01 2.48
C LEU A 8 12.45 10.87 1.82
N ILE A 9 11.15 11.10 1.61
CA ILE A 9 10.24 10.15 0.97
C ILE A 9 9.72 10.73 -0.34
N SER A 10 9.51 9.85 -1.31
CA SER A 10 8.85 10.09 -2.58
C SER A 10 7.64 9.15 -2.66
N VAL A 11 6.49 9.69 -3.03
CA VAL A 11 5.27 8.90 -3.23
C VAL A 11 4.82 9.06 -4.67
N LYS A 12 4.86 7.97 -5.43
CA LYS A 12 4.62 7.99 -6.87
C LYS A 12 3.46 7.08 -7.25
N GLY A 13 2.41 7.69 -7.77
CA GLY A 13 1.50 7.05 -8.72
C GLY A 13 2.07 7.27 -10.13
N LYS A 14 1.27 7.81 -11.04
CA LYS A 14 1.76 8.29 -12.34
C LYS A 14 2.63 9.55 -12.23
N ARG A 15 2.37 10.38 -11.22
CA ARG A 15 3.11 11.60 -10.91
C ARG A 15 3.50 11.61 -9.44
N GLU A 16 4.57 12.33 -9.11
CA GLU A 16 5.00 12.54 -7.73
C GLU A 16 3.94 13.32 -6.96
N GLY A 17 3.58 12.84 -5.76
CA GLY A 17 2.61 13.53 -4.89
C GLY A 17 1.16 13.47 -5.39
N GLU A 18 0.87 12.68 -6.41
CA GLU A 18 -0.48 12.56 -6.97
C GLU A 18 -0.85 11.12 -7.29
N LEU A 19 -2.07 10.74 -6.91
CA LEU A 19 -2.67 9.43 -7.19
C LEU A 19 -3.91 9.60 -8.06
N GLU A 20 -3.93 8.83 -9.14
CA GLU A 20 -5.12 8.65 -9.97
C GLU A 20 -5.82 7.36 -9.53
N ILE A 21 -7.00 7.53 -8.95
CA ILE A 21 -7.82 6.45 -8.41
C ILE A 21 -8.82 6.02 -9.49
N ALA A 22 -8.73 4.75 -9.87
CA ALA A 22 -9.67 4.13 -10.78
C ALA A 22 -11.01 3.92 -10.07
N HIS A 23 -12.07 4.46 -10.66
CA HIS A 23 -13.44 4.31 -10.20
C HIS A 23 -14.17 3.26 -11.03
N PHE A 24 -14.55 2.17 -10.35
CA PHE A 24 -15.47 1.16 -10.85
C PHE A 24 -16.80 1.28 -10.10
N PRO A 25 -17.92 0.80 -10.68
CA PRO A 25 -19.23 0.88 -10.04
C PRO A 25 -19.30 0.31 -8.61
N THR A 26 -18.41 -0.63 -8.27
CA THR A 26 -18.39 -1.31 -6.97
C THR A 26 -17.17 -1.00 -6.12
N LYS A 27 -16.16 -0.31 -6.65
CA LYS A 27 -14.90 -0.07 -5.92
C LYS A 27 -14.07 1.08 -6.48
N LEU A 28 -13.27 1.66 -5.60
CA LEU A 28 -12.18 2.57 -5.93
C LEU A 28 -10.86 1.83 -5.71
N THR A 29 -9.91 1.95 -6.64
CA THR A 29 -8.59 1.33 -6.47
C THR A 29 -7.47 2.07 -7.19
N CYS A 30 -6.27 1.99 -6.62
CA CYS A 30 -5.03 2.38 -7.31
C CYS A 30 -3.85 1.64 -6.70
N SER A 31 -2.73 1.64 -7.40
CA SER A 31 -1.42 1.23 -6.87
C SER A 31 -0.46 2.40 -6.94
N PHE A 32 0.41 2.51 -5.94
CA PHE A 32 1.44 3.53 -5.86
C PHE A 32 2.63 3.03 -5.05
N SER A 33 3.76 3.73 -5.18
CA SER A 33 4.95 3.41 -4.39
C SER A 33 5.23 4.47 -3.34
N VAL A 34 5.76 4.03 -2.20
CA VAL A 34 6.43 4.88 -1.22
C VAL A 34 7.91 4.50 -1.26
N SER A 35 8.79 5.46 -1.53
CA SER A 35 10.22 5.20 -1.73
C SER A 35 11.08 6.27 -1.07
N LEU A 36 12.36 5.98 -0.85
CA LEU A 36 13.32 7.00 -0.47
C LEU A 36 13.56 7.95 -1.66
N ALA A 37 13.45 9.26 -1.43
CA ALA A 37 13.54 10.26 -2.50
C ALA A 37 14.96 10.37 -3.08
N GLU A 38 15.97 10.21 -2.25
CA GLU A 38 17.38 10.15 -2.62
C GLU A 38 18.08 9.09 -1.76
N VAL A 39 18.90 8.27 -2.40
CA VAL A 39 19.81 7.35 -1.70
C VAL A 39 21.11 8.11 -1.50
N ARG A 40 21.31 8.67 -0.31
CA ARG A 40 22.63 9.20 0.07
C ARG A 40 23.55 8.00 0.30
N ARG A 41 24.45 7.73 -0.65
CA ARG A 41 25.22 6.48 -0.69
C ARG A 41 26.34 6.41 0.37
N ASP A 42 26.50 7.43 1.19
CA ASP A 42 27.57 7.61 2.16
C ASP A 42 27.11 7.56 3.63
N GLU A 43 25.79 7.47 3.89
CA GLU A 43 25.24 7.40 5.24
C GLU A 43 24.19 6.28 5.33
N ALA A 44 24.05 5.64 6.49
CA ALA A 44 22.91 4.76 6.72
C ALA A 44 21.66 5.61 6.94
N LEU A 45 20.56 5.27 6.25
CA LEU A 45 19.30 5.98 6.36
C LEU A 45 18.18 4.98 6.55
N PHE A 46 17.40 5.15 7.61
CA PHE A 46 16.20 4.38 7.89
C PHE A 46 15.03 5.32 8.16
N VAL A 47 13.94 5.10 7.43
CA VAL A 47 12.72 5.89 7.50
C VAL A 47 11.55 4.97 7.81
N LEU A 48 10.92 5.18 8.96
CA LEU A 48 9.65 4.56 9.29
C LEU A 48 8.53 5.47 8.81
N TYR A 49 7.57 4.92 8.06
CA TYR A 49 6.42 5.67 7.58
C TYR A 49 5.10 4.99 7.96
N ARG A 50 4.04 5.80 8.01
CA ARG A 50 2.65 5.34 8.11
C ARG A 50 1.73 6.11 7.17
N LEU A 51 0.80 5.41 6.58
CA LEU A 51 -0.29 5.98 5.79
C LEU A 51 -1.44 6.36 6.72
N ARG A 52 -1.94 7.57 6.56
CA ARG A 52 -3.13 8.06 7.23
C ARG A 52 -4.15 8.55 6.24
N VAL A 53 -5.37 8.14 6.51
CA VAL A 53 -6.58 8.61 5.88
C VAL A 53 -7.47 9.16 6.99
N LYS A 54 -8.26 10.18 6.64
CA LYS A 54 -9.23 10.75 7.58
C LYS A 54 -10.39 9.78 7.84
N GLU A 55 -10.59 8.78 6.97
CA GLU A 55 -11.74 7.88 6.98
C GLU A 55 -11.36 6.40 7.06
N SER A 56 -12.09 5.66 7.90
CA SER A 56 -11.86 4.24 8.18
C SER A 56 -12.29 3.27 7.07
N SER A 57 -13.01 3.73 6.04
CA SER A 57 -13.51 2.91 4.93
C SER A 57 -12.52 2.78 3.76
N ILE A 58 -11.28 3.25 3.95
CA ILE A 58 -10.18 3.12 2.99
C ILE A 58 -9.19 2.10 3.52
N LEU A 59 -8.86 1.12 2.69
CA LEU A 59 -7.95 0.03 3.00
C LEU A 59 -6.68 0.17 2.17
N PHE A 60 -5.54 0.01 2.84
CA PHE A 60 -4.23 -0.12 2.20
C PHE A 60 -3.73 -1.55 2.36
N SER A 61 -3.05 -2.09 1.34
CA SER A 61 -2.35 -3.38 1.46
C SER A 61 -1.30 -3.36 2.57
N LYS A 62 -0.73 -2.18 2.84
CA LYS A 62 0.24 -1.92 3.91
C LYS A 62 0.01 -0.51 4.45
N THR A 63 -0.13 -0.38 5.77
CA THR A 63 -0.35 0.93 6.43
C THR A 63 0.93 1.47 7.07
N TYR A 64 1.87 0.62 7.45
CA TYR A 64 3.15 0.97 8.04
C TYR A 64 4.26 0.32 7.23
N GLY A 65 5.38 1.00 7.07
CA GLY A 65 6.54 0.42 6.39
C GLY A 65 7.85 1.02 6.88
N LEU A 66 8.90 0.24 6.73
CA LEU A 66 10.27 0.62 7.05
C LEU A 66 11.07 0.61 5.75
N LEU A 67 11.58 1.77 5.37
CA LEU A 67 12.45 1.93 4.22
C LEU A 67 13.87 2.22 4.70
N GLY A 68 14.87 1.69 4.02
CA GLY A 68 16.24 2.02 4.41
C GLY A 68 17.33 1.38 3.57
N HIS A 69 18.54 1.88 3.82
CA HIS A 69 19.78 1.28 3.36
C HIS A 69 20.87 1.42 4.43
N ASP A 70 21.79 0.45 4.45
CA ASP A 70 22.95 0.48 5.33
C ASP A 70 24.02 1.47 4.84
N LYS A 71 25.12 1.60 5.59
CA LYS A 71 26.26 2.47 5.23
C LYS A 71 26.97 2.04 3.95
N ALA A 72 26.82 0.78 3.55
CA ALA A 72 27.35 0.27 2.28
C ALA A 72 26.39 0.55 1.12
N GLY A 73 25.28 1.27 1.36
CA GLY A 73 24.25 1.57 0.38
C GLY A 73 23.39 0.36 0.02
N ARG A 74 23.45 -0.74 0.78
CA ARG A 74 22.63 -1.92 0.53
C ARG A 74 21.24 -1.70 1.08
N ALA A 75 20.23 -1.96 0.25
CA ALA A 75 18.83 -1.88 0.66
C ALA A 75 18.55 -2.83 1.83
N GLN A 76 18.05 -2.28 2.94
CA GLN A 76 17.73 -3.04 4.14
C GLN A 76 16.61 -2.32 4.91
N PRO A 77 15.38 -2.86 4.97
CA PRO A 77 14.88 -4.06 4.28
C PRO A 77 14.61 -3.82 2.79
N SER A 78 14.13 -2.63 2.42
CA SER A 78 13.91 -2.18 1.04
C SER A 78 14.01 -0.66 0.98
N THR A 79 14.32 -0.10 -0.19
CA THR A 79 14.30 1.36 -0.42
C THR A 79 12.93 1.85 -0.91
N TRP A 80 12.00 0.94 -1.17
CA TRP A 80 10.65 1.23 -1.62
C TRP A 80 9.63 0.15 -1.25
N ASP A 81 8.36 0.53 -1.22
CA ASP A 81 7.22 -0.35 -1.02
C ASP A 81 6.15 -0.07 -2.08
N GLU A 82 5.51 -1.13 -2.58
CA GLU A 82 4.29 -1.05 -3.38
C GLU A 82 3.05 -1.12 -2.49
N ILE A 83 2.14 -0.16 -2.68
CA ILE A 83 0.92 -0.03 -1.90
C ILE A 83 -0.27 -0.09 -2.85
N ALA A 84 -1.23 -0.95 -2.55
CA ALA A 84 -2.54 -0.96 -3.18
C ALA A 84 -3.56 -0.29 -2.25
N LEU A 85 -4.42 0.54 -2.84
CA LEU A 85 -5.57 1.17 -2.17
C LEU A 85 -6.86 0.51 -2.65
N TYR A 86 -7.77 0.28 -1.71
CA TYR A 86 -9.14 -0.15 -1.97
C TYR A 86 -10.12 0.64 -1.10
N ALA A 87 -11.18 1.17 -1.70
CA ALA A 87 -12.24 1.86 -0.98
C ALA A 87 -13.61 1.67 -1.65
N GLN A 88 -14.69 1.93 -0.91
CA GLN A 88 -16.06 1.96 -1.47
C GLN A 88 -16.29 3.26 -2.26
N PRO A 89 -17.03 3.25 -3.38
CA PRO A 89 -17.32 4.45 -4.16
C PRO A 89 -17.90 5.63 -3.35
N ALA A 90 -18.68 5.34 -2.31
CA ALA A 90 -19.25 6.34 -1.41
C ALA A 90 -18.21 7.32 -0.81
N VAL A 91 -16.94 6.90 -0.61
CA VAL A 91 -15.92 7.84 -0.08
C VAL A 91 -15.55 8.94 -1.06
N MET A 92 -15.69 8.69 -2.36
CA MET A 92 -15.53 9.69 -3.41
C MET A 92 -16.72 10.64 -3.43
N GLU A 93 -17.95 10.12 -3.43
CA GLU A 93 -19.18 10.91 -3.44
C GLU A 93 -19.28 11.86 -2.23
N MET A 94 -18.79 11.41 -1.07
CA MET A 94 -18.73 12.23 0.14
C MET A 94 -17.55 13.22 0.17
N GLY A 95 -16.66 13.22 -0.84
CA GLY A 95 -15.47 14.09 -0.87
C GLY A 95 -14.40 13.76 0.17
N LYS A 96 -14.41 12.54 0.73
CA LYS A 96 -13.58 12.14 1.88
C LYS A 96 -12.20 11.60 1.49
N LEU A 97 -11.99 11.28 0.21
CA LEU A 97 -10.71 10.79 -0.32
C LEU A 97 -10.09 11.81 -1.30
N SER A 98 -9.84 13.03 -0.84
CA SER A 98 -9.15 14.06 -1.62
C SER A 98 -7.63 14.05 -1.42
N THR A 99 -7.16 13.56 -0.27
CA THR A 99 -5.74 13.51 0.10
C THR A 99 -5.42 12.29 0.96
N ILE A 100 -4.25 11.71 0.76
CA ILE A 100 -3.66 10.72 1.66
C ILE A 100 -2.45 11.36 2.33
N ARG A 101 -2.35 11.25 3.65
CA ARG A 101 -1.20 11.76 4.39
C ARG A 101 -0.23 10.62 4.65
N VAL A 102 1.01 10.77 4.21
CA VAL A 102 2.12 9.89 4.59
C VAL A 102 2.88 10.58 5.70
N GLU A 103 2.85 10.02 6.90
CA GLU A 103 3.66 10.49 8.02
C GLU A 103 4.94 9.66 8.09
N TYR A 104 6.06 10.30 8.34
CA TYR A 104 7.36 9.62 8.36
C TYR A 104 8.32 10.27 9.35
N ILE A 105 9.27 9.45 9.81
CA ILE A 105 10.32 9.82 10.74
C ILE A 105 11.62 9.10 10.33
N THR A 106 12.75 9.69 10.69
CA THR A 106 14.04 9.01 10.64
C THR A 106 14.24 8.28 11.95
N ILE A 107 14.70 7.03 11.89
CA ILE A 107 15.03 6.24 13.08
C ILE A 107 16.51 5.83 13.03
N SER A 108 17.07 5.51 14.18
CA SER A 108 18.45 5.02 14.25
C SER A 108 18.59 3.64 13.60
N GLU A 109 19.80 3.31 13.16
CA GLU A 109 20.13 1.96 12.65
C GLU A 109 19.79 0.87 13.67
N ALA A 110 20.05 1.10 14.96
CA ALA A 110 19.71 0.15 16.02
C ALA A 110 18.20 -0.08 16.17
N GLU A 111 17.40 0.99 16.08
CA GLU A 111 15.92 0.89 16.11
C GLU A 111 15.39 0.17 14.88
N ALA A 112 15.94 0.48 13.69
CA ALA A 112 15.56 -0.18 12.44
C ALA A 112 15.89 -1.67 12.46
N MET A 113 17.09 -2.04 12.89
CA MET A 113 17.50 -3.44 13.03
C MET A 113 16.61 -4.17 14.05
N GLY A 114 16.27 -3.52 15.16
CA GLY A 114 15.32 -4.08 16.13
C GLY A 114 13.94 -4.38 15.55
N LEU A 115 13.44 -3.56 14.61
CA LEU A 115 12.17 -3.81 13.91
C LEU A 115 12.32 -4.92 12.85
N ILE A 116 13.43 -4.93 12.11
CA ILE A 116 13.73 -5.95 11.09
C ILE A 116 13.85 -7.34 11.73
N GLU A 117 14.60 -7.47 12.83
CA GLU A 117 14.81 -8.73 13.53
C GLU A 117 13.52 -9.31 14.12
N ARG A 118 12.62 -8.43 14.58
CA ARG A 118 11.29 -8.83 15.06
C ARG A 118 10.35 -9.23 13.93
N GLY A 119 10.56 -8.70 12.72
CA GLY A 119 9.65 -8.84 11.59
C GLY A 119 8.32 -8.08 11.76
N GLU A 120 8.23 -7.20 12.76
CA GLU A 120 7.00 -6.52 13.16
C GLU A 120 7.02 -5.06 12.72
N VAL A 121 6.42 -4.78 11.56
CA VAL A 121 6.13 -3.40 11.10
C VAL A 121 4.62 -3.16 11.21
N GLU A 122 4.07 -3.50 12.37
CA GLU A 122 2.65 -3.36 12.69
C GLU A 122 2.40 -2.15 13.59
N LYS A 123 1.12 -1.76 13.71
CA LYS A 123 0.69 -0.53 14.35
C LYS A 123 1.18 -0.42 15.80
N GLU A 124 1.08 -1.49 16.56
CA GLU A 124 1.38 -1.56 18.00
C GLU A 124 2.84 -1.22 18.27
N PHE A 125 3.74 -1.70 17.41
CA PHE A 125 5.19 -1.52 17.52
C PHE A 125 5.66 -0.20 16.90
N CYS A 126 5.01 0.27 15.84
CA CYS A 126 5.38 1.51 15.16
C CYS A 126 4.84 2.76 15.86
N ARG A 127 3.67 2.67 16.52
CA ARG A 127 2.98 3.83 17.13
C ARG A 127 3.84 4.66 18.08
N PRO A 128 4.65 4.08 18.99
CA PRO A 128 5.47 4.86 19.93
C PRO A 128 6.49 5.78 19.26
N PHE A 129 6.93 5.47 18.05
CA PHE A 129 7.88 6.31 17.34
C PHE A 129 7.23 7.60 16.83
N PHE A 130 5.98 7.52 16.36
CA PHE A 130 5.24 8.68 15.84
C PHE A 130 4.61 9.58 16.91
N THR A 131 4.80 9.27 18.20
CA THR A 131 4.34 10.12 19.31
C THR A 131 5.45 11.02 19.87
N ARG A 132 6.68 10.92 19.35
CA ARG A 132 7.86 11.66 19.84
C ARG A 132 7.94 13.12 19.36
N GLY A 133 7.08 13.54 18.41
CA GLY A 133 6.92 14.94 18.01
C GLY A 133 7.78 15.41 16.83
N ASP A 134 8.66 14.55 16.31
CA ASP A 134 9.53 14.78 15.15
C ASP A 134 8.92 14.28 13.82
N THR A 135 7.64 13.90 13.84
CA THR A 135 6.93 13.37 12.69
C THR A 135 6.77 14.41 11.59
N LYS A 136 7.34 14.11 10.42
CA LYS A 136 7.13 14.85 9.18
C LYS A 136 5.93 14.26 8.44
N HIS A 137 5.31 15.05 7.58
CA HIS A 137 4.19 14.59 6.76
C HIS A 137 4.34 15.04 5.31
N TYR A 138 3.84 14.20 4.43
CA TYR A 138 3.74 14.44 2.99
C TYR A 138 2.29 14.19 2.57
N GLU A 139 1.65 15.19 1.99
CA GLU A 139 0.27 15.08 1.53
C GLU A 139 0.24 14.76 0.04
N VAL A 140 -0.41 13.65 -0.27
CA VAL A 140 -0.55 13.13 -1.63
C VAL A 140 -1.96 13.42 -2.09
N ARG A 141 -2.09 14.11 -3.23
CA ARG A 141 -3.39 14.50 -3.78
C ARG A 141 -4.02 13.31 -4.50
N CYS A 142 -5.32 13.12 -4.30
CA CYS A 142 -6.09 12.09 -4.98
C CYS A 142 -7.00 12.71 -6.05
N SER A 143 -7.04 12.08 -7.20
CA SER A 143 -7.95 12.39 -8.30
C SER A 143 -8.62 11.11 -8.77
N PHE A 144 -9.78 11.22 -9.40
CA PHE A 144 -10.58 10.07 -9.81
C PHE A 144 -10.76 10.06 -11.32
N HIS A 145 -10.77 8.86 -11.89
CA HIS A 145 -11.16 8.65 -13.28
C HIS A 145 -12.04 7.40 -13.37
N ASP A 146 -13.07 7.46 -14.21
CA ASP A 146 -13.89 6.28 -14.47
C ASP A 146 -13.08 5.25 -15.25
N ALA A 147 -13.00 4.03 -14.72
CA ALA A 147 -12.32 2.93 -15.37
C ALA A 147 -13.31 2.12 -16.19
N SER A 148 -13.07 2.02 -17.51
CA SER A 148 -13.83 1.09 -18.34
C SER A 148 -13.37 -0.36 -18.05
N PRO A 149 -14.25 -1.37 -18.21
CA PRO A 149 -13.88 -2.78 -18.03
C PRO A 149 -12.68 -3.22 -18.87
N GLU A 150 -12.38 -2.52 -19.97
CA GLU A 150 -11.26 -2.80 -20.88
C GLU A 150 -9.90 -2.35 -20.31
N THR A 151 -9.86 -1.35 -19.42
CA THR A 151 -8.61 -0.85 -18.80
C THR A 151 -8.08 -1.70 -17.65
N ALA A 152 -8.85 -2.69 -17.18
CA ALA A 152 -8.44 -3.57 -16.08
C ALA A 152 -7.31 -4.55 -16.45
N VAL A 153 -7.05 -4.75 -17.74
CA VAL A 153 -6.05 -5.70 -18.25
C VAL A 153 -4.68 -5.04 -18.47
N GLU A 154 -4.63 -3.72 -18.70
CA GLU A 154 -3.37 -3.02 -19.06
C GLU A 154 -2.53 -2.58 -17.87
N ASN A 155 -3.13 -2.25 -16.72
CA ASN A 155 -2.38 -1.74 -15.57
C ASN A 155 -1.71 -2.84 -14.72
N GLY A 156 -1.87 -4.12 -15.07
CA GLY A 156 -1.19 -5.24 -14.41
C GLY A 156 0.26 -5.46 -14.84
N SER A 157 0.78 -4.67 -15.80
CA SER A 157 2.09 -4.91 -16.42
C SER A 157 2.97 -3.67 -16.62
N GLN A 158 2.68 -2.53 -15.97
CA GLN A 158 3.68 -1.46 -15.88
C GLN A 158 4.73 -1.83 -14.83
N LYS A 159 5.70 -2.65 -15.24
CA LYS A 159 7.01 -2.74 -14.60
C LYS A 159 7.61 -1.34 -14.59
N TYR A 160 7.57 -0.68 -13.44
CA TYR A 160 8.44 0.47 -13.16
C TYR A 160 9.88 -0.01 -13.27
N SER A 161 10.46 0.20 -14.44
CA SER A 161 11.88 -0.05 -14.68
C SER A 161 12.66 1.10 -14.04
N GLY A 162 13.05 0.90 -12.78
CA GLY A 162 14.23 1.57 -12.25
C GLY A 162 15.42 1.07 -13.07
N GLY A 163 16.07 1.97 -13.81
CA GLY A 163 17.22 1.61 -14.63
C GLY A 163 18.38 1.12 -13.77
N GLU A 164 18.92 -0.04 -14.10
CA GLU A 164 20.36 -0.27 -14.28
C GLU A 164 20.61 -1.67 -14.92
N CYS A 165 21.36 -1.66 -16.02
CA CYS A 165 22.20 -2.67 -16.66
C CYS A 165 21.76 -4.16 -16.75
N THR A 166 21.59 -4.58 -18.01
CA THR A 166 21.78 -5.91 -18.62
C THR A 166 22.26 -7.08 -17.73
N GLY A 167 21.45 -8.12 -17.66
CA GLY A 167 21.85 -9.47 -17.24
C GLY A 167 20.66 -10.40 -17.12
N GLY A 168 20.45 -11.27 -18.11
CA GLY A 168 19.28 -12.15 -18.19
C GLY A 168 19.23 -13.20 -17.08
N SER A 169 18.02 -13.51 -16.61
CA SER A 169 17.71 -14.80 -15.98
C SER A 169 16.22 -15.07 -16.04
N ARG A 170 15.86 -16.25 -16.56
CA ARG A 170 14.49 -16.78 -16.58
C ARG A 170 14.06 -17.08 -15.14
N VAL A 171 13.06 -16.38 -14.63
CA VAL A 171 12.40 -16.76 -13.37
C VAL A 171 10.88 -16.73 -13.57
N THR A 172 10.29 -17.92 -13.54
CA THR A 172 8.85 -18.16 -13.43
C THR A 172 8.35 -17.53 -12.14
N SER A 173 7.50 -16.51 -12.26
CA SER A 173 7.07 -15.69 -11.12
C SER A 173 6.07 -16.46 -10.24
N ALA A 174 6.40 -16.64 -8.97
CA ALA A 174 5.54 -17.24 -7.94
C ALA A 174 4.21 -16.48 -7.73
N ALA A 175 4.12 -15.23 -8.20
CA ALA A 175 2.92 -14.40 -8.12
C ALA A 175 1.72 -15.00 -8.87
N THR A 176 1.97 -15.63 -10.03
CA THR A 176 0.91 -16.27 -10.83
C THR A 176 0.28 -17.47 -10.14
N ALA A 177 1.01 -18.17 -9.27
CA ALA A 177 0.49 -19.33 -8.55
C ALA A 177 -0.46 -18.91 -7.41
N VAL A 178 -0.15 -17.81 -6.71
CA VAL A 178 -0.94 -17.32 -5.57
C VAL A 178 -2.28 -16.74 -6.01
N THR A 179 -2.31 -16.02 -7.14
CA THR A 179 -3.56 -15.47 -7.69
C THR A 179 -4.51 -16.55 -8.22
N VAL A 180 -3.97 -17.63 -8.80
CA VAL A 180 -4.79 -18.75 -9.27
C VAL A 180 -5.36 -19.53 -8.09
N LEU A 181 -4.60 -19.74 -7.02
CA LEU A 181 -5.07 -20.47 -5.84
C LEU A 181 -6.17 -19.70 -5.09
N ALA A 182 -6.04 -18.39 -4.92
CA ALA A 182 -7.05 -17.56 -4.27
C ALA A 182 -8.38 -17.55 -5.04
N ALA A 183 -8.33 -17.45 -6.37
CA ALA A 183 -9.53 -17.49 -7.22
C ALA A 183 -10.26 -18.84 -7.14
N VAL A 184 -9.51 -19.95 -7.10
CA VAL A 184 -10.08 -21.30 -6.96
C VAL A 184 -10.73 -21.50 -5.59
N CYS A 185 -10.10 -21.05 -4.50
CA CYS A 185 -10.68 -21.17 -3.16
C CYS A 185 -11.98 -20.39 -2.99
N VAL A 186 -12.07 -19.18 -3.55
CA VAL A 186 -13.30 -18.36 -3.53
C VAL A 186 -14.40 -19.02 -4.36
N ALA A 187 -14.07 -19.56 -5.54
CA ALA A 187 -15.05 -20.27 -6.38
C ALA A 187 -15.61 -21.52 -5.68
N ILE A 188 -14.75 -22.32 -5.05
CA ILE A 188 -15.16 -23.53 -4.30
C ILE A 188 -16.02 -23.14 -3.08
N GLY A 189 -15.66 -22.08 -2.35
CA GLY A 189 -16.44 -21.58 -1.21
C GLY A 189 -17.85 -21.15 -1.60
N VAL A 190 -18.01 -20.44 -2.73
CA VAL A 190 -19.31 -20.01 -3.25
C VAL A 190 -20.16 -21.19 -3.74
N ILE A 191 -19.54 -22.18 -4.40
CA ILE A 191 -20.24 -23.38 -4.87
C ILE A 191 -20.70 -24.25 -3.69
N ALA A 192 -19.87 -24.39 -2.66
CA ALA A 192 -20.22 -25.13 -1.44
C ALA A 192 -21.34 -24.43 -0.63
N ALA A 193 -21.33 -23.09 -0.56
CA ALA A 193 -22.38 -22.31 0.09
C ALA A 193 -23.73 -22.44 -0.63
N ARG A 194 -23.73 -22.39 -1.97
CA ARG A 194 -24.95 -22.59 -2.78
C ARG A 194 -25.52 -24.00 -2.65
N ARG A 195 -24.68 -25.04 -2.60
CA ARG A 195 -25.13 -26.43 -2.38
C ARG A 195 -25.77 -26.66 -1.00
N ARG A 196 -25.41 -25.85 -0.01
CA ARG A 196 -25.98 -25.91 1.35
C ARG A 196 -27.19 -24.99 1.55
N GLY A 197 -27.70 -24.37 0.48
CA GLY A 197 -28.86 -23.47 0.55
C GLY A 197 -28.61 -22.18 1.35
N ILE A 198 -27.34 -21.83 1.59
CA ILE A 198 -26.97 -20.62 2.33
C ILE A 198 -27.11 -19.43 1.39
N THR A 199 -28.18 -18.66 1.56
CA THR A 199 -28.38 -17.40 0.85
C THR A 199 -27.65 -16.27 1.55
N TRP A 200 -27.28 -15.24 0.79
CA TRP A 200 -26.59 -14.06 1.31
C TRP A 200 -27.37 -13.37 2.44
N GLU A 201 -28.70 -13.40 2.37
CA GLU A 201 -29.61 -12.89 3.40
C GLU A 201 -29.54 -13.68 4.72
N GLY A 202 -29.22 -14.97 4.67
CA GLY A 202 -29.02 -15.82 5.85
C GLY A 202 -27.69 -15.54 6.55
N ALA A 203 -26.63 -15.31 5.78
CA ALA A 203 -25.32 -14.94 6.32
C ALA A 203 -25.34 -13.54 6.94
N ALA A 204 -26.03 -12.58 6.32
CA ALA A 204 -26.21 -11.23 6.86
C ALA A 204 -26.99 -11.22 8.18
N ARG A 205 -28.03 -12.05 8.32
CA ARG A 205 -28.79 -12.20 9.58
C ARG A 205 -27.97 -12.83 10.70
N ALA A 206 -27.10 -13.80 10.40
CA ALA A 206 -26.22 -14.42 11.39
C ALA A 206 -25.17 -13.43 11.94
N VAL A 207 -24.70 -12.49 11.13
CA VAL A 207 -23.79 -11.41 11.56
C VAL A 207 -24.53 -10.40 12.45
N HIS A 208 -25.79 -10.10 12.15
CA HIS A 208 -26.62 -9.24 13.00
C HIS A 208 -27.00 -9.90 14.34
N SER A 209 -27.23 -11.21 14.39
CA SER A 209 -27.49 -11.91 15.66
C SER A 209 -26.26 -12.03 16.56
N TRP A 210 -25.05 -11.86 16.00
CA TRP A 210 -23.79 -11.94 16.75
C TRP A 210 -23.31 -10.57 17.26
N THR A 211 -23.84 -9.48 16.70
CA THR A 211 -23.51 -8.10 17.09
C THR A 211 -24.49 -7.47 18.07
N GLY A 212 -25.50 -8.23 18.54
CA GLY A 212 -26.33 -7.94 19.71
C GLY A 212 -26.50 -6.46 20.05
N VAL A 213 -27.39 -5.77 19.32
CA VAL A 213 -28.05 -4.55 19.79
C VAL A 213 -29.41 -4.96 20.34
#